data_AF-A0A345PDS7-F1
#
_entry.id   AF-A0A345PDS7-F1
#
_cell.length_a   1.000
_cell.length_b   1.000
_cell.length_c   1.000
_cell.angle_alpha   90.00
_cell.angle_beta   90.00
_cell.angle_gamma   90.00
#
_symmetry.space_group_name_H-M   'P 1'
#
loop_
_entity.id
_entity.type
_entity.pdbx_description
1 polymer ?
#
loop_
_entity_poly.entity_id
_entity_poly.type
_entity_poly.pdbx_seq_one_letter_code
_entity_poly.pdbx_strand_id
1 'polypeptide(L)'
;MITVDKSKLDRAIESLEGMFSNTEKVLIDYEAEREELENRGNDLNKRLAELQNKQTETLLLREKTKETAKYIKLSKDLANYQEESQIIVSLQEQLQADFRQLKQKYIPVIRDTYSKDSRVMRSLDVDYVVEDVRYELVKSIADFANAVRKEDSKVIGVIQDEFLSDSDLMQDNRGFQRTFDYDRTKLSYSSFMPNLLTRNNINYACGGSVDSEIRKPREVK
;
A
#
# COMPACT_ATOMS: atom_id res chain seq x y z
N MET A 1 -24.80 5.77 -20.09
CA MET A 1 -24.25 5.29 -18.81
C MET A 1 -23.46 6.42 -18.20
N ILE A 2 -23.65 6.75 -16.92
CA ILE A 2 -22.84 7.77 -16.24
C ILE A 2 -21.43 7.19 -16.10
N THR A 3 -20.43 7.88 -16.66
CA THR A 3 -19.03 7.52 -16.53
C THR A 3 -18.42 8.41 -15.46
N VAL A 4 -17.76 7.81 -14.46
CA VAL A 4 -16.99 8.56 -13.46
C VAL A 4 -15.70 9.01 -14.11
N ASP A 5 -15.43 10.32 -14.15
CA ASP A 5 -14.14 10.85 -14.57
C ASP A 5 -13.07 10.48 -13.53
N LYS A 6 -12.09 9.67 -13.96
CA LYS A 6 -10.98 9.21 -13.12
C LYS A 6 -9.68 9.92 -13.40
N SER A 7 -9.66 10.92 -14.29
CA SER A 7 -8.42 11.56 -14.74
C SER A 7 -7.58 12.15 -13.60
N LYS A 8 -8.22 12.68 -12.55
CA LYS A 8 -7.51 13.17 -11.35
C LYS A 8 -6.92 12.02 -10.52
N LEU A 9 -7.64 10.91 -10.41
CA LEU A 9 -7.19 9.70 -9.72
C LEU A 9 -6.01 9.06 -10.45
N ASP A 10 -6.09 8.96 -11.78
CA ASP A 10 -5.03 8.37 -12.60
C ASP A 10 -3.72 9.19 -12.47
N ARG A 11 -3.81 10.53 -12.51
CA ARG A 11 -2.65 11.40 -12.24
C ARG A 11 -2.11 11.25 -10.81
N ALA A 12 -2.98 11.08 -9.83
CA ALA A 12 -2.56 10.84 -8.46
C ALA A 12 -1.82 9.50 -8.34
N ILE A 13 -2.27 8.45 -9.03
CA ILE A 13 -1.61 7.14 -9.11
C ILE A 13 -0.24 7.28 -9.79
N GLU A 14 -0.15 7.98 -10.91
CA GLU A 14 1.14 8.25 -11.58
C GLU A 14 2.12 8.98 -10.64
N SER A 15 1.62 9.93 -9.83
CA SER A 15 2.46 10.65 -8.86
C SER A 15 3.00 9.79 -7.71
N LEU A 16 2.51 8.56 -7.53
CA LEU A 16 3.04 7.59 -6.57
C LEU A 16 4.27 6.85 -7.12
N GLU A 17 4.54 6.92 -8.42
CA GLU A 17 5.72 6.30 -9.00
C GLU A 17 6.99 6.92 -8.39
N GLY A 18 7.88 6.07 -7.85
CA GLY A 18 9.09 6.55 -7.17
C GLY A 18 8.83 7.27 -5.84
N MET A 19 7.64 7.12 -5.25
CA MET A 19 7.26 7.74 -3.98
C MET A 19 8.28 7.53 -2.86
N PHE A 20 8.94 6.35 -2.81
CA PHE A 20 9.93 6.01 -1.79
C PHE A 20 11.39 6.18 -2.24
N SER A 21 11.64 6.86 -3.37
CA SER A 21 12.97 6.98 -3.97
C SER A 21 14.03 7.61 -3.05
N ASN A 22 13.65 8.49 -2.11
CA ASN A 22 14.61 9.04 -1.14
C ASN A 22 14.92 8.01 -0.05
N THR A 23 13.91 7.31 0.44
CA THR A 23 14.08 6.21 1.39
C THR A 23 14.94 5.10 0.80
N GLU A 24 14.72 4.74 -0.47
CA GLU A 24 15.54 3.76 -1.20
C GLU A 24 17.02 4.16 -1.25
N LYS A 25 17.33 5.43 -1.53
CA LYS A 25 18.72 5.93 -1.50
C LYS A 25 19.37 5.75 -0.13
N VAL A 26 18.66 6.11 0.94
CA VAL A 26 19.18 5.93 2.32
C VAL A 26 19.42 4.45 2.63
N LEU A 27 18.55 3.56 2.14
CA LEU A 27 18.72 2.13 2.33
C LEU A 27 19.92 1.59 1.54
N ILE A 28 20.18 2.09 0.33
CA ILE A 28 21.39 1.74 -0.43
C ILE A 28 22.65 2.12 0.34
N ASP A 29 22.70 3.32 0.93
CA ASP A 29 23.84 3.77 1.74
C ASP A 29 24.03 2.88 2.98
N TYR A 30 22.93 2.51 3.65
CA TYR A 30 22.96 1.56 4.78
C TYR A 30 23.46 0.17 4.38
N GLU A 31 22.99 -0.36 3.24
CA GLU A 31 23.40 -1.67 2.75
C GLU A 31 24.89 -1.71 2.41
N ALA A 32 25.42 -0.65 1.79
CA ALA A 32 26.85 -0.54 1.50
C ALA A 32 27.71 -0.58 2.78
N GLU A 33 27.36 0.21 3.81
CA GLU A 33 28.06 0.17 5.10
C GLU A 33 27.88 -1.18 5.83
N ARG A 34 26.71 -1.83 5.68
CA ARG A 34 26.47 -3.16 6.27
C ARG A 34 27.37 -4.21 5.62
N GLU A 35 27.52 -4.16 4.30
CA GLU A 35 28.34 -5.10 3.54
C GLU A 35 29.82 -5.01 3.94
N GLU A 36 30.34 -3.82 4.21
CA GLU A 36 31.70 -3.65 4.73
C GLU A 36 31.91 -4.36 6.07
N LEU A 37 30.94 -4.25 7.00
CA LEU A 37 30.99 -4.94 8.28
C LEU A 37 30.85 -6.47 8.13
N GLU A 38 30.01 -6.95 7.21
CA GLU A 38 29.88 -8.37 6.90
C GLU A 38 31.19 -8.94 6.33
N ASN A 39 31.82 -8.24 5.39
CA ASN A 39 33.10 -8.62 4.82
C ASN A 39 34.20 -8.69 5.89
N ARG A 40 34.26 -7.69 6.78
CA ARG A 40 35.19 -7.71 7.92
C ARG A 40 34.94 -8.91 8.83
N GLY A 41 33.69 -9.26 9.10
CA GLY A 41 33.32 -10.46 9.87
C GLY A 41 33.78 -11.75 9.19
N ASN A 42 33.59 -11.86 7.88
CA ASN A 42 34.03 -13.01 7.08
C ASN A 42 35.55 -13.17 7.10
N ASP A 43 36.29 -12.06 6.96
CA ASP A 43 37.75 -12.08 7.02
C ASP A 43 38.27 -12.49 8.40
N LEU A 44 37.65 -12.00 9.48
CA LEU A 44 37.98 -12.40 10.85
C LEU A 44 37.72 -13.91 11.07
N ASN A 45 36.57 -14.42 10.61
CA ASN A 45 36.25 -15.86 10.68
C ASN A 45 37.26 -16.72 9.92
N LYS A 46 37.60 -16.30 8.70
CA LYS A 46 38.58 -17.01 7.86
C LYS A 46 39.95 -17.03 8.54
N ARG A 47 40.40 -15.88 9.07
CA ARG A 47 41.69 -15.79 9.76
C ARG A 47 41.73 -16.64 11.02
N LEU A 48 40.64 -16.68 11.79
CA LEU A 48 40.53 -17.51 12.98
C LEU A 48 40.68 -19.01 12.63
N ALA A 49 40.01 -19.47 11.57
CA ALA A 49 40.13 -20.84 11.09
C ALA A 49 41.57 -21.18 10.63
N GLU A 50 42.24 -20.25 9.93
CA GLU A 50 43.65 -20.41 9.55
C GLU A 50 44.57 -20.54 10.77
N LEU A 51 44.34 -19.75 11.83
CA LEU A 51 45.13 -19.83 13.06
C LEU A 51 44.91 -21.14 13.81
N GLN A 52 43.66 -21.62 13.88
CA GLN A 52 43.34 -22.92 14.50
C GLN A 52 44.05 -24.08 13.80
N ASN A 53 44.09 -24.05 12.46
CA ASN A 53 44.83 -25.05 11.68
C ASN A 53 46.34 -24.96 11.96
N LYS A 54 46.93 -23.76 11.92
CA LYS A 54 48.36 -23.54 12.23
C LYS A 54 48.72 -23.97 13.65
N GLN A 55 47.87 -23.69 14.63
CA GLN A 55 48.06 -24.13 16.01
C GLN A 55 48.11 -25.65 16.10
N THR A 56 47.17 -26.34 15.46
CA THR A 56 47.09 -27.81 15.47
C THR A 56 48.34 -28.44 14.84
N GLU A 57 48.76 -27.95 13.67
CA GLU A 57 49.99 -28.41 13.00
C GLU A 57 51.24 -28.15 13.85
N THR A 58 51.34 -26.97 14.45
CA THR A 58 52.49 -26.57 15.27
C THR A 58 52.57 -27.39 16.56
N LEU A 59 51.43 -27.71 17.19
CA LEU A 59 51.36 -28.62 18.35
C LEU A 59 51.91 -30.00 18.00
N LEU A 60 51.45 -30.59 16.90
CA LEU A 60 51.91 -31.91 16.43
C LEU A 60 53.41 -31.91 16.12
N LEU A 61 53.93 -30.83 15.51
CA LEU A 61 55.36 -30.69 15.23
C LEU A 61 56.18 -30.55 16.52
N ARG A 62 55.66 -29.80 17.51
CA ARG A 62 56.33 -29.60 18.80
C ARG A 62 56.45 -30.92 19.57
N GLU A 63 55.40 -31.73 19.59
CA GLU A 63 55.39 -33.04 20.26
C GLU A 63 56.38 -34.05 19.64
N LYS A 64 56.63 -33.95 18.32
CA LYS A 64 57.55 -34.83 17.60
C LYS A 64 59.01 -34.38 17.65
N THR A 65 59.29 -33.14 18.06
CA THR A 65 60.64 -32.58 18.01
C THR A 65 61.46 -33.00 19.23
N LYS A 66 62.70 -33.43 19.02
CA LYS A 66 63.66 -33.77 20.10
C LYS A 66 64.68 -32.65 20.37
N GLU A 67 64.73 -31.65 19.51
CA GLU A 67 65.67 -30.54 19.58
C GLU A 67 65.10 -29.39 20.43
N THR A 68 65.80 -29.02 21.50
CA THR A 68 65.36 -28.00 22.47
C THR A 68 65.15 -26.62 21.84
N ALA A 69 66.05 -26.18 20.95
CA ALA A 69 65.92 -24.89 20.28
C ALA A 69 64.65 -24.81 19.43
N LYS A 70 64.36 -25.87 18.67
CA LYS A 70 63.14 -25.99 17.86
C LYS A 70 61.88 -26.08 18.72
N TYR A 71 61.93 -26.77 19.86
CA TYR A 71 60.82 -26.83 20.81
C TYR A 71 60.46 -25.44 21.37
N ILE A 72 61.47 -24.65 21.76
CA ILE A 72 61.27 -23.27 22.26
C ILE A 72 60.63 -22.40 21.18
N LYS A 73 61.11 -22.48 19.93
CA LYS A 73 60.53 -21.73 18.81
C LYS A 73 59.06 -22.06 18.59
N LEU A 74 58.73 -23.35 18.46
CA LEU A 74 57.34 -23.79 18.25
C LEU A 74 56.42 -23.39 19.42
N SER A 75 56.95 -23.37 20.65
CA SER A 75 56.19 -22.89 21.82
C SER A 75 55.90 -21.39 21.76
N LYS A 76 56.84 -20.58 21.26
CA LYS A 76 56.60 -19.15 21.00
C LYS A 76 55.56 -18.95 19.90
N ASP A 77 55.66 -19.71 18.80
CA ASP A 77 54.71 -19.61 17.69
C ASP A 77 53.28 -19.94 18.18
N LEU A 78 53.12 -20.96 19.03
CA LEU A 78 51.83 -21.31 19.65
C LEU A 78 51.27 -20.19 20.54
N ALA A 79 52.11 -19.57 21.37
CA ALA A 79 51.71 -18.45 22.21
C ALA A 79 51.23 -17.26 21.36
N ASN A 80 51.97 -16.95 20.29
CA ASN A 80 51.61 -15.88 19.35
C ASN A 80 50.27 -16.16 18.65
N TYR A 81 50.04 -17.39 18.17
CA TYR A 81 48.76 -17.74 17.54
C TYR A 81 47.60 -17.65 18.52
N GLN A 82 47.84 -18.01 19.80
CA GLN A 82 46.81 -17.93 20.82
C GLN A 82 46.45 -16.48 21.14
N GLU A 83 47.44 -15.60 21.25
CA GLU A 83 47.24 -14.17 21.42
C GLU A 83 46.48 -13.56 20.22
N GLU A 84 46.90 -13.85 18.98
CA GLU A 84 46.21 -13.38 17.77
C GLU A 84 44.76 -13.88 17.72
N SER A 85 44.50 -15.13 18.11
CA SER A 85 43.13 -15.69 18.17
C SER A 85 42.26 -14.96 19.21
N GLN A 86 42.80 -14.62 20.37
CA GLN A 86 42.08 -13.87 21.40
C GLN A 86 41.73 -12.45 20.91
N ILE A 87 42.65 -11.79 20.21
CA ILE A 87 42.40 -10.48 19.59
C ILE A 87 41.27 -10.59 18.58
N ILE A 88 41.28 -11.60 17.70
CA ILE A 88 40.22 -11.79 16.69
C ILE A 88 38.86 -12.01 17.33
N VAL A 89 38.77 -12.84 18.38
CA VAL A 89 37.51 -13.06 19.10
C VAL A 89 36.99 -11.75 19.70
N SER A 90 37.86 -10.94 20.30
CA SER A 90 37.47 -9.61 20.80
C SER A 90 36.98 -8.68 19.68
N LEU A 91 37.62 -8.71 18.51
CA LEU A 91 37.16 -7.94 17.34
C LEU A 91 35.81 -8.42 16.80
N GLN A 92 35.52 -9.72 16.86
CA GLN A 92 34.20 -10.28 16.50
C GLN A 92 33.10 -9.82 17.47
N GLU A 93 33.40 -9.72 18.76
CA GLU A 93 32.48 -9.15 19.76
C GLU A 93 32.23 -7.65 19.49
N GLN A 94 33.28 -6.89 19.19
CA GLN A 94 33.17 -5.48 18.80
C GLN A 94 32.32 -5.31 17.54
N LEU A 95 32.44 -6.21 16.55
CA LEU A 95 31.64 -6.16 15.32
C LEU A 95 30.12 -6.19 15.60
N GLN A 96 29.68 -6.90 16.63
CA GLN A 96 28.27 -6.86 17.03
C GLN A 96 27.85 -5.47 17.54
N ALA A 97 28.73 -4.78 18.25
CA ALA A 97 28.50 -3.40 18.67
C ALA A 97 28.50 -2.45 17.46
N ASP A 98 29.39 -2.65 16.50
CA ASP A 98 29.47 -1.86 15.26
C ASP A 98 28.16 -1.97 14.45
N PHE A 99 27.61 -3.18 14.28
CA PHE A 99 26.29 -3.35 13.65
C PHE A 99 25.16 -2.64 14.40
N ARG A 100 25.19 -2.64 15.74
CA ARG A 100 24.19 -1.92 16.54
C ARG A 100 24.32 -0.41 16.34
N GLN A 101 25.54 0.11 16.33
CA GLN A 101 25.81 1.52 16.08
C GLN A 101 25.38 1.94 14.67
N LEU A 102 25.64 1.11 13.65
CA LEU A 102 25.17 1.35 12.29
C LEU A 102 23.64 1.46 12.24
N LYS A 103 22.91 0.54 12.87
CA LYS A 103 21.45 0.63 12.96
C LYS A 103 21.00 1.88 13.69
N GLN A 104 21.63 2.22 14.81
CA GLN A 104 21.31 3.44 15.58
C GLN A 104 21.53 4.71 14.76
N LYS A 105 22.57 4.76 13.93
CA LYS A 105 22.86 5.86 12.99
C LYS A 105 21.73 6.04 11.97
N TYR A 106 21.24 4.94 11.39
CA TYR A 106 20.28 5.00 10.27
C TYR A 106 18.80 5.04 10.69
N ILE A 107 18.42 4.56 11.89
CA ILE A 107 17.04 4.62 12.41
C ILE A 107 16.39 6.01 12.25
N PRO A 108 16.99 7.12 12.74
CA PRO A 108 16.34 8.43 12.64
C PRO A 108 16.25 8.91 11.19
N VAL A 109 17.26 8.63 10.37
CA VAL A 109 17.30 9.05 8.96
C VAL A 109 16.22 8.34 8.15
N ILE A 110 16.13 7.01 8.27
CA ILE A 110 15.11 6.20 7.60
C ILE A 110 13.71 6.63 8.04
N ARG A 111 13.51 6.84 9.35
CA ARG A 111 12.21 7.30 9.87
C ARG A 111 11.80 8.62 9.24
N ASP A 112 12.71 9.59 9.20
CA ASP A 112 12.42 10.94 8.70
C ASP A 112 12.18 10.95 7.19
N THR A 113 12.97 10.21 6.41
CA THR A 113 12.81 10.13 4.95
C THR A 113 11.54 9.38 4.58
N TYR A 114 11.29 8.22 5.20
CA TYR A 114 10.05 7.47 5.00
C TYR A 114 8.82 8.31 5.37
N SER A 115 8.89 9.06 6.48
CA SER A 115 7.79 9.94 6.91
C SER A 115 7.54 11.12 5.96
N LYS A 116 8.52 11.53 5.16
CA LYS A 116 8.38 12.58 4.14
C LYS A 116 7.83 11.98 2.85
N ASP A 117 8.43 10.89 2.39
CA ASP A 117 8.02 10.13 1.21
C ASP A 117 6.56 9.65 1.33
N SER A 118 6.17 9.14 2.50
CA SER A 118 4.79 8.69 2.80
C SER A 118 3.71 9.78 2.70
N ARG A 119 4.08 11.06 2.75
CA ARG A 119 3.11 12.16 2.65
C ARG A 119 2.46 12.27 1.29
N VAL A 120 3.10 11.73 0.24
CA VAL A 120 2.53 11.71 -1.11
C VAL A 120 1.18 10.97 -1.13
N MET A 121 0.96 9.99 -0.25
CA MET A 121 -0.34 9.29 -0.14
C MET A 121 -1.50 10.23 0.20
N ARG A 122 -1.22 11.40 0.81
CA ARG A 122 -2.23 12.41 1.15
C ARG A 122 -2.65 13.25 -0.05
N SER A 123 -2.09 13.01 -1.24
CA SER A 123 -2.51 13.68 -2.47
C SER A 123 -3.93 13.31 -2.89
N LEU A 124 -4.43 12.15 -2.44
CA LEU A 124 -5.80 11.71 -2.67
C LEU A 124 -6.65 11.96 -1.42
N ASP A 125 -7.59 12.90 -1.54
CA ASP A 125 -8.66 13.08 -0.57
C ASP A 125 -9.81 12.11 -0.88
N VAL A 126 -9.83 10.98 -0.18
CA VAL A 126 -10.83 9.92 -0.38
C VAL A 126 -12.24 10.41 -0.04
N ASP A 127 -12.38 11.27 0.97
CA ASP A 127 -13.68 11.79 1.40
C ASP A 127 -14.26 12.69 0.31
N TYR A 128 -13.45 13.62 -0.21
CA TYR A 128 -13.83 14.46 -1.35
C TYR A 128 -14.26 13.62 -2.56
N VAL A 129 -13.50 12.57 -2.91
CA VAL A 129 -13.82 11.71 -4.06
C VAL A 129 -15.16 10.98 -3.86
N VAL A 130 -15.43 10.49 -2.65
CA VAL A 130 -16.70 9.82 -2.34
C VAL A 130 -17.87 10.81 -2.42
N GLU A 131 -17.70 12.02 -1.90
CA GLU A 131 -18.72 13.07 -1.94
C GLU A 131 -19.02 13.54 -3.37
N ASP A 132 -17.98 13.79 -4.17
CA ASP A 132 -18.08 14.24 -5.56
C ASP A 132 -18.85 13.21 -6.42
N VAL A 133 -18.50 11.92 -6.31
CA VAL A 133 -19.18 10.84 -7.04
C VAL A 133 -20.64 10.69 -6.58
N ARG A 134 -20.92 10.81 -5.27
CA ARG A 134 -22.30 10.78 -4.76
C ARG A 134 -23.12 11.93 -5.29
N TYR A 135 -22.55 13.13 -5.32
CA TYR A 135 -23.20 14.32 -5.85
C TYR A 135 -23.53 14.18 -7.32
N GLU A 136 -22.54 13.83 -8.17
CA GLU A 136 -22.74 13.69 -9.62
C GLU A 136 -23.77 12.61 -9.96
N LEU A 137 -23.80 11.49 -9.22
CA LEU A 137 -24.81 10.46 -9.39
C LEU A 137 -26.23 10.96 -9.11
N VAL A 138 -26.45 11.58 -7.94
CA VAL A 138 -27.78 12.07 -7.53
C VAL A 138 -28.23 13.20 -8.45
N LYS A 139 -27.32 14.10 -8.81
CA LYS A 139 -27.59 15.20 -9.74
C LYS A 139 -28.00 14.70 -11.12
N SER A 140 -27.30 13.69 -11.67
CA SER A 140 -27.65 13.11 -12.97
C SER A 140 -29.07 12.51 -12.99
N ILE A 141 -29.49 11.86 -11.89
CA ILE A 141 -30.85 11.34 -11.75
C ILE A 141 -31.87 12.48 -11.68
N ALA A 142 -31.56 13.54 -10.92
CA ALA A 142 -32.41 14.71 -10.80
C ALA A 142 -32.56 15.46 -12.13
N ASP A 143 -31.48 15.63 -12.89
CA ASP A 143 -31.49 16.26 -14.21
C ASP A 143 -32.35 15.46 -15.21
N PHE A 144 -32.24 14.13 -15.18
CA PHE A 144 -33.11 13.27 -15.99
C PHE A 144 -34.59 13.39 -15.58
N ALA A 145 -34.89 13.34 -14.27
CA ALA A 145 -36.24 13.53 -13.78
C ALA A 145 -36.82 14.91 -14.17
N ASN A 146 -36.00 15.95 -14.14
CA ASN A 146 -36.38 17.30 -14.59
C ASN A 146 -36.65 17.35 -16.09
N ALA A 147 -35.83 16.67 -16.91
CA ALA A 147 -36.07 16.56 -18.35
C ALA A 147 -37.40 15.84 -18.64
N VAL A 148 -37.70 14.73 -17.95
CA VAL A 148 -38.98 14.04 -18.07
C VAL A 148 -40.14 14.96 -17.70
N ARG A 149 -40.07 15.66 -16.56
CA ARG A 149 -41.10 16.63 -16.14
C ARG A 149 -41.29 17.75 -17.15
N LYS A 150 -40.20 18.25 -17.75
CA LYS A 150 -40.25 19.29 -18.77
C LYS A 150 -41.01 18.82 -20.01
N GLU A 151 -40.75 17.60 -20.48
CA GLU A 151 -41.49 17.04 -21.61
C GLU A 151 -42.96 16.76 -21.25
N ASP A 152 -43.23 16.23 -20.05
CA ASP A 152 -44.58 16.01 -19.53
C ASP A 152 -45.40 17.30 -19.46
N SER A 153 -44.77 18.41 -19.01
CA SER A 153 -45.43 19.71 -18.88
C SER A 153 -45.95 20.27 -20.21
N LYS A 154 -45.36 19.86 -21.35
CA LYS A 154 -45.81 20.30 -22.69
C LYS A 154 -47.16 19.72 -23.08
N VAL A 155 -47.52 18.56 -22.52
CA VAL A 155 -48.72 17.81 -22.92
C VAL A 155 -49.75 17.73 -21.80
N ILE A 156 -49.32 17.71 -20.54
CA ILE A 156 -50.20 17.48 -19.39
C ILE A 156 -51.26 18.57 -19.22
N GLY A 157 -50.94 19.83 -19.54
CA GLY A 157 -51.90 20.94 -19.42
C GLY A 157 -53.14 20.70 -20.30
N VAL A 158 -52.91 20.43 -21.59
CA VAL A 158 -54.00 20.12 -22.54
C VAL A 158 -54.77 18.87 -22.09
N ILE A 159 -54.08 17.84 -21.62
CA ILE A 159 -54.74 16.59 -21.20
C ILE A 159 -55.57 16.80 -19.93
N GLN A 160 -55.10 17.62 -18.99
CA GLN A 160 -55.84 17.99 -17.80
C GLN A 160 -57.07 18.83 -18.14
N ASP A 161 -56.89 19.86 -18.97
CA ASP A 161 -57.94 20.85 -19.24
C ASP A 161 -59.02 20.33 -20.18
N GLU A 162 -58.68 19.55 -21.21
CA GLU A 162 -59.63 19.11 -22.25
C GLU A 162 -60.22 17.72 -22.01
N PHE A 163 -59.53 16.85 -21.28
CA PHE A 163 -59.94 15.45 -21.11
C PHE A 163 -60.25 15.10 -19.66
N LEU A 164 -59.30 15.31 -18.75
CA LEU A 164 -59.46 14.87 -17.36
C LEU A 164 -60.45 15.73 -16.56
N SER A 165 -60.78 16.92 -17.05
CA SER A 165 -61.78 17.83 -16.47
C SER A 165 -63.23 17.43 -16.77
N ASP A 166 -63.48 16.62 -17.82
CA ASP A 166 -64.81 16.16 -18.22
C ASP A 166 -65.24 14.93 -17.41
N SER A 167 -66.07 15.15 -16.41
CA SER A 167 -66.51 14.11 -15.48
C SER A 167 -67.36 13.02 -16.14
N ASP A 168 -68.09 13.34 -17.21
CA ASP A 168 -68.99 12.39 -17.87
C ASP A 168 -68.17 11.44 -18.76
N LEU A 169 -67.18 11.98 -19.49
CA LEU A 169 -66.23 11.16 -20.25
C LEU A 169 -65.38 10.25 -19.35
N MET A 170 -65.00 10.72 -18.16
CA MET A 170 -64.18 9.93 -17.23
C MET A 170 -64.95 8.79 -16.53
N GLN A 171 -66.29 8.88 -16.43
CA GLN A 171 -67.10 7.80 -15.83
C GLN A 171 -66.94 6.48 -16.59
N ASP A 172 -66.91 6.55 -17.92
CA ASP A 172 -66.75 5.40 -18.81
C ASP A 172 -65.27 5.05 -19.08
N ASN A 173 -64.34 5.96 -18.79
CA ASN A 173 -62.92 5.85 -19.15
C ASN A 173 -61.97 5.90 -17.94
N ARG A 174 -62.34 5.28 -16.82
CA ARG A 174 -61.52 5.29 -15.58
C ARG A 174 -60.08 4.79 -15.75
N GLY A 175 -59.82 3.90 -16.72
CA GLY A 175 -58.47 3.43 -17.04
C GLY A 175 -57.57 4.52 -17.64
N PHE A 176 -58.15 5.40 -18.45
CA PHE A 176 -57.47 6.59 -18.96
C PHE A 176 -57.08 7.49 -17.79
N GLN A 177 -58.04 7.84 -16.92
CA GLN A 177 -57.78 8.68 -15.74
C GLN A 177 -56.60 8.17 -14.88
N ARG A 178 -56.55 6.86 -14.57
CA ARG A 178 -55.46 6.24 -13.80
C ARG A 178 -54.08 6.36 -14.45
N THR A 179 -54.02 6.50 -15.77
CA THR A 179 -52.76 6.67 -16.51
C THR A 179 -52.13 8.05 -16.25
N PHE A 180 -52.92 9.01 -15.78
CA PHE A 180 -52.51 10.40 -15.52
C PHE A 180 -52.41 10.73 -14.03
N ASP A 181 -52.36 9.72 -13.14
CA ASP A 181 -52.18 9.91 -11.70
C ASP A 181 -50.86 10.65 -11.35
N TYR A 182 -50.85 11.29 -10.18
CA TYR A 182 -49.88 12.31 -9.73
C TYR A 182 -48.39 11.89 -9.81
N ASP A 183 -48.07 10.60 -9.77
CA ASP A 183 -46.69 10.08 -9.73
C ASP A 183 -46.24 9.38 -11.06
N ARG A 184 -47.00 9.50 -12.15
CA ARG A 184 -46.77 8.73 -13.40
C ARG A 184 -45.40 8.93 -14.06
N THR A 185 -44.83 10.13 -13.95
CA THR A 185 -43.56 10.52 -14.57
C THR A 185 -42.41 10.54 -13.55
N LYS A 186 -42.70 10.14 -12.31
CA LYS A 186 -41.70 10.03 -11.26
C LYS A 186 -40.87 8.78 -11.50
N LEU A 187 -39.55 8.96 -11.49
CA LEU A 187 -38.63 7.84 -11.52
C LEU A 187 -38.83 6.99 -10.27
N SER A 188 -38.95 5.68 -10.47
CA SER A 188 -39.03 4.72 -9.37
C SER A 188 -37.65 4.22 -9.00
N TYR A 189 -37.43 4.05 -7.70
CA TYR A 189 -36.22 3.44 -7.16
C TYR A 189 -36.63 2.36 -6.17
N SER A 190 -36.27 1.10 -6.46
CA SER A 190 -36.45 -0.02 -5.54
C SER A 190 -35.09 -0.66 -5.24
N SER A 191 -34.57 -0.48 -4.04
CA SER A 191 -33.36 -1.18 -3.61
C SER A 191 -33.72 -2.50 -2.93
N PHE A 192 -33.56 -3.62 -3.63
CA PHE A 192 -33.69 -4.96 -3.04
C PHE A 192 -32.41 -5.43 -2.34
N MET A 193 -31.28 -4.78 -2.61
CA MET A 193 -29.96 -5.05 -2.02
C MET A 193 -29.42 -3.80 -1.33
N PRO A 194 -28.47 -3.93 -0.37
CA PRO A 194 -27.76 -2.80 0.21
C PRO A 194 -27.06 -2.02 -0.92
N ASN A 195 -27.52 -0.80 -1.14
CA ASN A 195 -27.07 0.09 -2.20
C ASN A 195 -26.22 1.26 -1.65
N LEU A 196 -25.97 1.28 -0.34
CA LEU A 196 -25.24 2.33 0.35
C LEU A 196 -23.80 1.90 0.55
N LEU A 197 -22.85 2.72 0.08
CA LEU A 197 -21.45 2.60 0.46
C LEU A 197 -21.30 2.91 1.95
N THR A 198 -21.03 1.88 2.74
CA THR A 198 -20.74 2.01 4.17
C THR A 198 -19.30 2.45 4.40
N ARG A 199 -19.02 2.97 5.59
CA ARG A 199 -17.65 3.28 6.04
C ARG A 199 -16.73 2.07 5.91
N ASN A 200 -17.23 0.87 6.20
CA ASN A 200 -16.44 -0.35 6.12
C ASN A 200 -16.02 -0.67 4.68
N ASN A 201 -16.92 -0.45 3.71
CA ASN A 201 -16.57 -0.68 2.32
C ASN A 201 -15.47 0.29 1.84
N ILE A 202 -15.53 1.56 2.26
CA ILE A 202 -14.49 2.54 1.96
C ILE A 202 -13.17 2.19 2.66
N ASN A 203 -13.20 1.80 3.93
CA ASN A 203 -12.01 1.36 4.66
C ASN A 203 -11.34 0.14 3.99
N TYR A 204 -12.15 -0.83 3.52
CA TYR A 204 -11.65 -1.98 2.75
C TYR A 204 -10.94 -1.53 1.47
N ALA A 205 -11.54 -0.57 0.75
CA ALA A 205 -10.97 0.02 -0.46
C ALA A 205 -9.68 0.81 -0.19
N CYS A 206 -9.59 1.54 0.92
CA CYS A 206 -8.35 2.19 1.35
C CYS A 206 -7.22 1.18 1.64
N GLY A 207 -7.56 -0.06 1.99
CA GLY A 207 -6.62 -1.19 2.08
C GLY A 207 -6.28 -1.86 0.75
N GLY A 208 -6.75 -1.33 -0.38
CA GLY A 208 -6.51 -1.87 -1.72
C GLY A 208 -7.43 -3.02 -2.12
N SER A 209 -8.54 -3.24 -1.41
CA SER A 209 -9.44 -4.37 -1.65
C SER A 209 -10.88 -3.90 -1.87
N VAL A 210 -11.58 -4.53 -2.81
CA VAL A 210 -13.02 -4.27 -3.01
C VAL A 210 -13.82 -5.28 -2.19
N ASP A 211 -14.73 -4.77 -1.37
CA ASP A 211 -15.64 -5.61 -0.60
C ASP A 211 -16.45 -6.55 -1.52
N SER A 212 -16.53 -7.83 -1.17
CA SER A 212 -17.25 -8.85 -1.93
C SER A 212 -18.76 -8.61 -2.04
N GLU A 213 -19.32 -7.79 -1.15
CA GLU A 213 -20.72 -7.35 -1.22
C GLU A 213 -20.94 -6.33 -2.35
N ILE A 214 -19.90 -5.61 -2.77
CA ILE A 214 -19.96 -4.65 -3.89
C ILE A 214 -19.81 -5.40 -5.21
N ARG A 215 -20.91 -5.53 -5.94
CA ARG A 215 -20.95 -6.22 -7.24
C ARG A 215 -21.04 -5.24 -8.40
N LYS A 216 -20.30 -5.51 -9.47
CA LYS A 216 -20.47 -4.80 -10.75
C LYS A 216 -21.88 -5.08 -11.29
N PRO A 217 -22.64 -4.07 -11.73
CA PRO A 217 -23.94 -4.28 -12.37
C PRO A 217 -23.80 -5.22 -13.57
N ARG A 218 -24.74 -6.15 -13.75
CA ARG A 218 -24.80 -6.98 -14.96
C ARG A 218 -25.18 -6.06 -16.13
N GLU A 219 -24.42 -6.15 -17.22
CA GLU A 219 -24.80 -5.45 -18.45
C GLU A 219 -26.17 -5.98 -18.89
N VAL A 220 -27.14 -5.08 -18.98
CA VAL A 220 -28.44 -5.38 -19.57
C VAL A 220 -28.22 -5.26 -21.08
N LYS A 221 -28.29 -6.40 -21.79
CA LYS A 221 -28.25 -6.45 -23.26
C LYS A 221 -29.53 -5.88 -23.86
#